data_AF-A0A7W0FEU5-F1
#
_entry.id   AF-A0A7W0FEU5-F1
#
_cell.length_a   1.000
_cell.length_b   1.000
_cell.length_c   1.000
_cell.angle_alpha   90.00
_cell.angle_beta   90.00
_cell.angle_gamma   90.00
#
_symmetry.space_group_name_H-M   'P 1'
#
loop_
_entity.id
_entity.type
_entity.pdbx_description
1 polymer ?
#
loop_
_entity_poly.entity_id
_entity_poly.type
_entity_poly.pdbx_seq_one_letter_code
_entity_poly.pdbx_strand_id
1 'polypeptide(L)'
;MTIPSISPLTTSGLQGVAQGLKTTATTKTETLGDTFNQVLNKLNESSTNADSLVTQLASGKNVDVADVMIASTENDVNFRVAMAIRDKLVETYREVMRMNI
;
A
#
# COMPACT_ATOMS: atom_id res chain seq x y z
N MET A 1 -23.54 64.38 -13.00
CA MET A 1 -22.51 63.43 -13.47
C MET A 1 -21.89 62.80 -12.24
N THR A 2 -22.45 61.70 -11.74
CA THR A 2 -21.97 60.99 -10.54
C THR A 2 -21.59 59.58 -10.96
N ILE A 3 -20.30 59.25 -10.83
CA ILE A 3 -19.73 57.96 -11.22
C ILE A 3 -20.06 56.96 -10.10
N PRO A 4 -20.67 55.79 -10.37
CA PRO A 4 -20.94 54.80 -9.33
C PRO A 4 -19.64 54.15 -8.83
N SER A 5 -19.53 54.00 -7.50
CA SER A 5 -18.41 53.37 -6.81
C SER A 5 -18.31 51.88 -7.13
N ILE A 6 -17.10 51.41 -7.41
CA ILE A 6 -16.77 49.98 -7.53
C ILE A 6 -16.61 49.37 -6.13
N SER A 7 -17.44 48.38 -5.80
CA SER A 7 -17.33 47.62 -4.56
C SER A 7 -16.05 46.76 -4.57
N PRO A 8 -15.30 46.69 -3.44
CA PRO A 8 -14.15 45.80 -3.36
C PRO A 8 -14.63 44.34 -3.37
N LEU A 9 -13.97 43.53 -4.20
CA LEU A 9 -14.21 42.10 -4.32
C LEU A 9 -13.89 41.44 -2.98
N THR A 10 -14.92 41.07 -2.22
CA THR A 10 -14.76 40.30 -0.98
C THR A 10 -14.31 38.88 -1.35
N THR A 11 -13.28 38.39 -0.66
CA THR A 11 -12.68 37.06 -0.86
C THR A 11 -13.56 35.91 -0.35
N SER A 12 -14.83 36.17 -0.02
CA SER A 12 -15.82 35.18 0.42
C SER A 12 -16.13 34.10 -0.64
N GLY A 13 -15.79 34.33 -1.92
CA GLY A 13 -15.90 33.34 -2.99
C GLY A 13 -14.78 32.28 -3.02
N LEU A 14 -13.64 32.50 -2.34
CA LEU A 14 -12.55 31.53 -2.30
C LEU A 14 -12.69 30.52 -1.15
N GLN A 15 -13.62 30.74 -0.23
CA GLN A 15 -13.84 29.85 0.91
C GLN A 15 -14.59 28.56 0.52
N GLY A 16 -15.27 28.53 -0.63
CA GLY A 16 -15.91 27.34 -1.17
C GLY A 16 -14.96 26.34 -1.85
N VAL A 17 -13.78 26.80 -2.31
CA VAL A 17 -12.79 25.93 -2.98
C VAL A 17 -11.90 25.20 -1.97
N ALA A 18 -11.78 25.71 -0.75
CA ALA A 18 -11.07 25.04 0.34
C ALA A 18 -11.87 23.87 0.96
N GLN A 19 -13.18 23.77 0.67
CA GLN A 19 -14.07 22.77 1.28
C GLN A 19 -14.32 21.52 0.41
N GLY A 20 -13.64 21.41 -0.73
CA GLY A 20 -13.63 20.21 -1.58
C GLY A 20 -12.47 19.25 -1.29
N LEU A 21 -11.52 19.64 -0.41
CA LEU A 21 -10.32 18.85 -0.12
C LEU A 21 -10.30 18.33 1.32
N LYS A 22 -11.47 18.03 1.89
CA LYS A 22 -11.56 17.33 3.17
C LYS A 22 -11.74 15.82 2.92
N THR A 23 -10.59 15.16 2.83
CA THR A 23 -10.35 13.83 3.41
C THR A 23 -10.88 12.61 2.64
N THR A 24 -10.14 12.24 1.58
CA THR A 24 -9.97 10.82 1.17
C THR A 24 -8.74 10.20 1.87
N ALA A 25 -8.36 10.69 3.06
CA ALA A 25 -7.22 10.15 3.80
C ALA A 25 -7.62 8.96 4.70
N THR A 26 -8.85 8.96 5.24
CA THR A 26 -9.31 7.92 6.17
C THR A 26 -9.53 6.57 5.50
N THR A 27 -10.04 6.54 4.26
CA THR A 27 -10.26 5.29 3.50
C THR A 27 -8.95 4.63 3.07
N LYS A 28 -7.88 5.42 2.88
CA LYS A 28 -6.57 4.93 2.39
C LYS A 28 -5.84 4.06 3.43
N THR A 29 -6.05 4.33 4.71
CA THR A 29 -5.40 3.57 5.79
C THR A 29 -6.02 2.19 5.96
N GLU A 30 -7.34 2.05 5.84
CA GLU A 30 -8.01 0.74 5.85
C GLU A 30 -7.65 -0.09 4.62
N THR A 31 -7.67 0.50 3.42
CA THR A 31 -7.28 -0.21 2.18
C THR A 31 -5.82 -0.69 2.19
N LEU A 32 -4.91 0.01 2.86
CA LEU A 32 -3.52 -0.43 3.02
C LEU A 32 -3.38 -1.67 3.92
N GLY A 33 -4.18 -1.74 5.00
CA GLY A 33 -4.22 -2.91 5.89
C GLY A 33 -4.77 -4.15 5.19
N ASP A 34 -5.81 -4.00 4.38
CA ASP A 34 -6.35 -5.07 3.55
C ASP A 34 -5.32 -5.57 2.52
N THR A 35 -4.61 -4.64 1.88
CA THR A 35 -3.54 -4.97 0.93
C THR A 35 -2.42 -5.75 1.61
N PHE A 36 -2.02 -5.38 2.83
CA PHE A 36 -1.01 -6.12 3.59
C PHE A 36 -1.48 -7.54 3.96
N ASN A 37 -2.73 -7.70 4.38
CA ASN A 37 -3.31 -9.03 4.61
C ASN A 37 -3.30 -9.89 3.35
N GLN A 38 -3.61 -9.32 2.18
CA GLN A 38 -3.52 -10.03 0.90
C GLN A 38 -2.09 -10.46 0.58
N VAL A 39 -1.11 -9.58 0.80
CA VAL A 39 0.32 -9.88 0.59
C VAL A 39 0.80 -10.98 1.54
N LEU A 40 0.38 -10.97 2.80
CA LEU A 40 0.70 -12.05 3.75
C LEU A 40 0.11 -13.39 3.33
N ASN A 41 -1.14 -13.42 2.87
CA ASN A 41 -1.75 -14.64 2.34
C ASN A 41 -1.01 -15.16 1.11
N LYS A 42 -0.67 -14.27 0.17
CA LYS A 42 0.14 -14.58 -1.02
C LYS A 42 1.51 -15.13 -0.65
N LEU A 43 2.17 -14.55 0.35
CA LEU A 43 3.48 -15.01 0.82
C LEU A 43 3.39 -16.40 1.45
N ASN A 44 2.37 -16.66 2.27
CA ASN A 44 2.17 -17.98 2.88
C ASN A 44 1.92 -19.06 1.81
N GLU A 45 1.11 -18.73 0.79
CA GLU A 45 0.84 -19.60 -0.35
C GLU A 45 2.11 -19.85 -1.19
N SER A 46 2.86 -18.78 -1.49
CA SER A 46 4.13 -18.84 -2.22
C SER A 46 5.19 -19.67 -1.49
N SER A 47 5.31 -19.50 -0.17
CA SER A 47 6.26 -20.25 0.65
C SER A 47 5.90 -21.73 0.71
N THR A 48 4.61 -22.05 0.89
CA THR A 48 4.11 -23.43 0.87
C THR A 48 4.32 -24.10 -0.49
N ASN A 49 4.12 -23.36 -1.58
CA ASN A 49 4.34 -23.86 -2.93
C ASN A 49 5.83 -24.12 -3.19
N ALA A 50 6.71 -23.21 -2.79
CA ALA A 50 8.16 -23.40 -2.89
C ALA A 50 8.63 -24.64 -2.12
N ASP A 51 8.17 -24.83 -0.87
CA ASP A 51 8.49 -26.02 -0.07
C ASP A 51 7.96 -27.31 -0.71
N SER A 52 6.75 -27.27 -1.29
CA SER A 52 6.17 -28.39 -2.03
C SER A 52 7.00 -28.75 -3.26
N LEU A 53 7.42 -27.75 -4.05
CA LEU A 53 8.25 -27.94 -5.24
C LEU A 53 9.63 -28.50 -4.89
N VAL A 54 10.27 -27.97 -3.84
CA VAL A 54 11.53 -28.49 -3.31
C VAL A 54 11.38 -29.94 -2.85
N THR A 55 10.30 -30.26 -2.14
CA THR A 55 10.03 -31.62 -1.64
C THR A 55 9.78 -32.59 -2.80
N GLN A 56 9.04 -32.17 -3.84
CA GLN A 56 8.78 -32.99 -5.01
C GLN A 56 10.03 -33.22 -5.86
N LEU A 57 10.89 -32.20 -5.98
CA LEU A 57 12.20 -32.31 -6.62
C LEU A 57 13.10 -33.30 -5.85
N ALA A 58 13.18 -33.17 -4.52
CA ALA A 58 13.95 -34.08 -3.67
C ALA A 58 13.41 -35.52 -3.67
N SER A 59 12.10 -35.69 -3.91
CA SER A 59 11.44 -37.00 -4.04
C SER A 59 11.64 -37.66 -5.41
N GLY A 60 12.36 -37.03 -6.33
CA GLY A 60 12.62 -37.57 -7.66
C GLY A 60 11.42 -37.52 -8.62
N LYS A 61 10.37 -36.74 -8.30
CA LYS A 61 9.30 -36.44 -9.26
C LYS A 61 9.84 -35.50 -10.35
N ASN A 62 9.31 -35.58 -11.57
CA ASN A 62 9.63 -34.68 -12.68
C ASN A 62 9.19 -33.25 -12.34
N VAL A 63 10.01 -32.55 -11.56
CA VAL A 63 9.90 -31.11 -11.32
C VAL A 63 11.13 -30.50 -11.97
N ASP A 64 10.93 -29.51 -12.83
CA ASP A 64 12.04 -28.81 -13.44
C ASP A 64 12.76 -28.00 -12.35
N VAL A 65 14.09 -28.16 -12.26
CA VAL A 65 14.92 -27.39 -11.34
C VAL A 65 14.74 -25.88 -11.59
N ALA A 66 14.50 -25.50 -12.85
CA ALA A 66 14.19 -24.12 -13.22
C ALA A 66 12.91 -23.60 -12.53
N ASP A 67 11.85 -24.40 -12.44
CA ASP A 67 10.60 -24.01 -11.80
C ASP A 67 10.78 -23.81 -10.29
N VAL A 68 11.55 -24.68 -9.64
CA VAL A 68 11.87 -24.52 -8.20
C VAL A 68 12.67 -23.24 -7.96
N MET A 69 13.64 -22.96 -8.82
CA MET A 69 14.47 -21.75 -8.72
C MET A 69 13.65 -20.48 -8.97
N ILE A 70 12.73 -20.50 -9.94
CA ILE A 70 11.80 -19.39 -10.21
C ILE A 70 10.88 -19.18 -9.02
N ALA A 71 10.23 -20.24 -8.52
CA ALA A 71 9.34 -20.15 -7.36
C ALA A 71 10.06 -19.63 -6.12
N SER A 72 11.30 -20.07 -5.88
CA SER A 72 12.14 -19.57 -4.78
C SER A 72 12.49 -18.09 -4.95
N THR A 73 12.83 -17.66 -6.16
CA THR A 73 13.16 -16.26 -6.48
C THR A 73 11.93 -15.36 -6.34
N GLU A 74 10.78 -15.82 -6.83
CA GLU A 74 9.50 -15.10 -6.68
C GLU A 74 9.14 -14.91 -5.20
N ASN A 75 9.35 -15.95 -4.37
CA ASN A 75 9.12 -15.86 -2.94
C ASN A 75 10.04 -14.82 -2.26
N ASP A 76 11.33 -14.77 -2.63
CA ASP A 76 12.26 -13.75 -2.10
C ASP A 76 11.83 -12.33 -2.48
N VAL A 77 11.40 -12.12 -3.73
CA VAL A 77 10.89 -10.82 -4.19
C VAL A 77 9.61 -10.43 -3.45
N ASN A 78 8.64 -11.34 -3.32
CA ASN A 78 7.40 -11.09 -2.59
C ASN A 78 7.66 -10.78 -1.10
N PHE A 79 8.61 -11.47 -0.47
CA PHE A 79 9.01 -11.21 0.90
C PHE A 79 9.60 -9.80 1.07
N ARG A 80 10.47 -9.35 0.16
CA ARG A 80 11.02 -7.99 0.17
C ARG A 80 9.93 -6.93 0.05
N VAL A 81 8.93 -7.17 -0.81
CA VAL A 81 7.78 -6.29 -0.94
C VAL A 81 6.96 -6.26 0.35
N ALA A 82 6.71 -7.40 0.98
CA ALA A 82 6.00 -7.48 2.26
C ALA A 82 6.72 -6.70 3.38
N MET A 83 8.05 -6.78 3.44
CA MET A 83 8.86 -5.98 4.38
C MET A 83 8.73 -4.48 4.11
N ALA A 84 8.79 -4.05 2.85
CA ALA A 84 8.62 -2.64 2.50
C ALA A 84 7.23 -2.10 2.91
N ILE A 85 6.17 -2.90 2.76
CA ILE A 85 4.82 -2.54 3.22
C ILE A 85 4.78 -2.49 4.74
N ARG A 86 5.35 -3.47 5.44
CA ARG A 86 5.45 -3.47 6.91
C ARG A 86 6.12 -2.20 7.42
N ASP A 87 7.25 -1.82 6.85
CA ASP A 87 7.98 -0.61 7.24
C ASP A 87 7.13 0.64 6.99
N LYS A 88 6.40 0.70 5.87
CA LYS A 88 5.48 1.80 5.56
C LYS A 88 4.30 1.89 6.52
N LEU A 89 3.76 0.76 6.97
CA LEU A 89 2.67 0.71 7.96
C LEU A 89 3.13 1.23 9.31
N VAL A 90 4.31 0.80 9.77
CA VAL A 90 4.92 1.29 11.02
C VAL A 90 5.17 2.79 10.94
N GLU A 91 5.71 3.28 9.83
CA GLU A 91 5.95 4.71 9.62
C GLU A 91 4.64 5.52 9.64
N THR A 92 3.61 5.02 8.94
CA THR A 92 2.31 5.69 8.88
C THR A 92 1.65 5.75 10.26
N TYR A 93 1.75 4.68 11.04
CA TYR A 93 1.26 4.67 12.43
C TYR A 93 1.99 5.70 13.30
N ARG A 94 3.33 5.79 13.17
CA ARG A 94 4.14 6.80 13.88
C ARG A 94 3.79 8.22 13.47
N GLU A 95 3.55 8.47 12.19
CA GLU A 95 3.17 9.79 11.68
C GLU A 95 1.80 10.25 12.23
N VAL A 96 0.80 9.36 12.24
CA VAL A 96 -0.52 9.66 12.82
C VAL A 96 -0.41 10.02 14.31
N MET A 97 0.49 9.38 15.06
CA MET A 97 0.74 9.73 16.46
C MET A 97 1.46 11.08 16.64
N ARG A 98 2.35 11.46 15.72
CA ARG A 98 3.06 12.76 15.77
C ARG A 98 2.16 13.95 15.46
N MET A 99 1.01 13.73 14.80
CA MET A 99 0.07 14.81 14.49
C MET A 99 -0.78 15.25 15.70
N ASN A 100 -0.83 14.47 16.78
CA ASN A 100 -1.72 14.68 17.94
C ASN A 100 -1.00 15.21 19.21
N ILE A 101 0.16 15.86 19.09
CA ILE A 101 0.77 16.64 20.20
C ILE A 101 0.63 18.13 19.96
#